data_AF-A0A351LBA5-F1
#
_entry.id   AF-A0A351LBA5-F1
#
_cell.length_a   1.000
_cell.length_b   1.000
_cell.length_c   1.000
_cell.angle_alpha   90.00
_cell.angle_beta   90.00
_cell.angle_gamma   90.00
#
_symmetry.space_group_name_H-M   'P 1'
#
loop_
_entity.id
_entity.type
_entity.pdbx_description
1 polymer ?
#
loop_
_entity_poly.entity_id
_entity_poly.type
_entity_poly.pdbx_seq_one_letter_code
_entity_poly.pdbx_strand_id
1 'polypeptide(L)'
;MQLKTGGKGRVRQTIGRYRFDSQGVMRVGEILRNAREAKGWSLQELQAYCGLPASTANGIENGFVTKIQADTLETLRVALEPQNPETGQTYTLGELYGLMLVREEDSNTTKGKK
;
A
#
# COMPACT_ATOMS: atom_id res chain seq x y z
N MET A 1 29.66 -45.58 -8.33
CA MET A 1 28.63 -44.93 -9.17
C MET A 1 27.84 -43.98 -8.28
N GLN A 2 28.11 -42.67 -8.35
CA GLN A 2 27.42 -41.65 -7.56
C GLN A 2 26.13 -41.24 -8.28
N LEU A 3 24.98 -41.39 -7.63
CA LEU A 3 23.68 -40.90 -8.13
C LEU A 3 23.60 -39.38 -7.94
N LYS A 4 23.51 -38.64 -9.05
CA LYS A 4 23.25 -37.20 -9.05
C LYS A 4 21.74 -36.98 -8.83
N THR A 5 21.36 -36.54 -7.63
CA THR A 5 20.00 -36.09 -7.34
C THR A 5 19.74 -34.77 -8.06
N GLY A 6 18.81 -34.80 -9.03
CA GLY A 6 18.36 -33.65 -9.78
C GLY A 6 17.81 -32.55 -8.89
N GLY A 7 18.29 -31.32 -9.10
CA GLY A 7 17.79 -30.13 -8.45
C GLY A 7 16.30 -29.93 -8.77
N LYS A 8 15.47 -29.90 -7.74
CA LYS A 8 14.06 -29.50 -7.86
C LYS A 8 14.02 -28.03 -8.27
N GLY A 9 13.91 -27.77 -9.57
CA GLY A 9 13.57 -26.45 -10.08
C GLY A 9 12.24 -26.04 -9.47
N ARG A 10 12.25 -25.05 -8.57
CA ARG A 10 11.01 -24.40 -8.12
C ARG A 10 10.41 -23.74 -9.36
N VAL A 11 9.30 -24.28 -9.83
CA VAL A 11 8.43 -23.62 -10.80
C VAL A 11 7.94 -22.34 -10.14
N ARG A 12 8.57 -21.20 -10.47
CA ARG A 12 7.99 -19.89 -10.18
C ARG A 12 6.78 -19.74 -11.09
N GLN A 13 5.59 -20.11 -10.60
CA GLN A 13 4.36 -19.65 -11.22
C GLN A 13 4.30 -18.14 -11.07
N THR A 14 4.69 -17.40 -12.11
CA THR A 14 4.50 -15.95 -12.19
C THR A 14 3.07 -15.69 -12.66
N ILE A 15 2.11 -15.83 -11.75
CA ILE A 15 0.82 -15.17 -11.91
C ILE A 15 1.12 -13.67 -11.79
N GLY A 16 0.92 -12.91 -12.87
CA GLY A 16 1.08 -11.45 -13.01
C GLY A 16 2.04 -10.75 -12.04
N ARG A 17 3.19 -10.27 -12.51
CA ARG A 17 4.06 -9.46 -11.65
C ARG A 17 3.38 -8.11 -11.37
N TYR A 18 3.05 -7.88 -10.10
CA TYR A 18 2.61 -6.58 -9.60
C TYR A 18 3.77 -5.90 -8.89
N ARG A 19 3.86 -4.58 -9.02
CA ARG A 19 4.79 -3.75 -8.25
C ARG A 19 4.05 -2.63 -7.56
N PHE A 20 4.64 -2.11 -6.48
CA PHE A 20 4.18 -0.87 -5.87
C PHE A 20 4.44 0.30 -6.82
N ASP A 21 3.44 1.15 -6.93
CA ASP A 21 3.50 2.42 -7.64
C ASP A 21 3.59 3.58 -6.65
N SER A 22 4.54 4.49 -6.87
CA SER A 22 4.78 5.60 -5.95
C SER A 22 3.62 6.59 -5.91
N GLN A 23 2.93 6.80 -7.05
CA GLN A 23 1.74 7.66 -7.08
C GLN A 23 0.58 6.99 -6.34
N GLY A 24 0.39 5.68 -6.53
CA GLY A 24 -0.57 4.89 -5.77
C GLY A 24 -0.35 4.95 -4.25
N VAL A 25 0.90 4.78 -3.81
CA VAL A 25 1.28 4.88 -2.39
C VAL A 25 1.01 6.29 -1.84
N MET A 26 1.39 7.34 -2.58
CA MET A 26 1.13 8.72 -2.19
C MET A 26 -0.38 9.01 -2.05
N ARG A 27 -1.19 8.54 -3.01
CA ARG A 27 -2.65 8.69 -2.98
C ARG A 27 -3.27 8.00 -1.76
N VAL A 28 -2.81 6.80 -1.41
CA VAL A 28 -3.27 6.13 -0.18
C VAL A 28 -2.88 6.92 1.07
N GLY A 29 -1.66 7.48 1.11
CA GLY A 29 -1.23 8.39 2.17
C GLY A 29 -2.18 9.59 2.35
N GLU A 30 -2.54 10.24 1.25
CA GLU A 30 -3.48 11.36 1.25
C GLU A 30 -4.89 10.96 1.73
N ILE A 31 -5.41 9.82 1.27
CA ILE A 31 -6.70 9.29 1.74
C ILE A 31 -6.70 9.11 3.26
N LEU A 32 -5.64 8.52 3.82
CA LEU A 32 -5.52 8.30 5.25
C LEU A 32 -5.39 9.64 6.00
N ARG A 33 -4.59 10.58 5.48
CA ARG A 33 -4.45 11.92 6.06
C ARG A 33 -5.79 12.64 6.14
N ASN A 34 -6.54 12.66 5.04
CA ASN A 34 -7.84 13.34 4.97
C ASN A 34 -8.83 12.71 5.96
N ALA A 35 -8.82 11.38 6.10
CA ALA A 35 -9.65 10.70 7.09
C ALA A 35 -9.27 11.06 8.53
N ARG A 36 -7.96 11.13 8.85
CA ARG A 36 -7.48 11.57 10.16
C ARG A 36 -7.88 13.01 10.47
N GLU A 37 -7.66 13.92 9.53
CA GLU A 37 -7.99 15.34 9.68
C GLU A 37 -9.51 15.55 9.80
N ALA A 38 -10.33 14.79 9.07
CA ALA A 38 -11.79 14.83 9.19
C ALA A 38 -12.29 14.34 10.56
N LYS A 39 -11.58 13.41 11.21
CA LYS A 39 -11.84 13.02 12.61
C LYS A 39 -11.36 14.07 13.62
N GLY A 40 -10.65 15.11 13.18
CA GLY A 40 -10.06 16.13 14.05
C GLY A 40 -8.86 15.63 14.85
N TRP A 41 -8.27 14.48 14.47
CA TRP A 41 -7.16 13.87 15.21
C TRP A 41 -5.82 14.42 14.76
N SER A 42 -4.94 14.70 15.71
CA SER A 42 -3.49 14.86 15.50
C SER A 42 -2.81 13.51 15.27
N LEU A 43 -1.56 13.54 14.81
CA LEU A 43 -0.74 12.34 14.67
C LEU A 43 -0.45 11.67 16.03
N GLN A 44 -0.37 12.46 17.10
CA GLN A 44 -0.17 11.96 18.46
C GLN A 44 -1.41 11.22 18.99
N GLU A 45 -2.60 11.72 18.68
CA GLU A 45 -3.86 11.06 19.02
C GLU A 45 -4.02 9.75 18.24
N LEU A 46 -3.69 9.74 16.94
CA LEU A 46 -3.67 8.51 16.16
C LEU A 46 -2.69 7.48 16.75
N GLN A 47 -1.49 7.91 17.15
CA GLN A 47 -0.52 7.04 17.82
C GLN A 47 -1.08 6.51 19.14
N ALA A 48 -1.69 7.36 19.96
CA ALA A 48 -2.29 6.93 21.22
C ALA A 48 -3.43 5.91 21.02
N TYR A 49 -4.18 6.05 19.91
CA TYR A 49 -5.30 5.18 19.58
C TYR A 49 -4.87 3.80 19.08
N CYS A 50 -3.96 3.73 18.10
CA CYS A 50 -3.60 2.47 17.42
C CYS A 50 -2.18 1.97 17.70
N GLY A 51 -1.37 2.71 18.44
CA GLY A 51 0.01 2.35 18.77
C GLY A 51 1.03 2.56 17.65
N LEU A 52 0.62 2.99 16.45
CA LEU A 52 1.54 3.28 15.35
C LEU A 52 2.32 4.56 15.64
N PRO A 53 3.67 4.57 15.54
CA PRO A 53 4.44 5.78 15.78
C PRO A 53 4.01 6.94 14.86
N ALA A 54 3.86 8.13 15.44
CA ALA A 54 3.45 9.34 14.74
C ALA A 54 4.37 9.69 13.55
N SER A 55 5.67 9.38 13.66
CA SER A 55 6.63 9.53 12.56
C SER A 55 6.37 8.57 11.39
N THR A 56 5.91 7.35 11.69
CA THR A 56 5.54 6.36 10.68
C THR A 56 4.25 6.79 9.97
N ALA A 57 3.24 7.20 10.74
CA ALA A 57 2.01 7.76 10.18
C ALA A 57 2.31 8.98 9.30
N ASN A 58 3.15 9.92 9.78
CA ASN A 58 3.57 11.09 9.03
C ASN A 58 4.27 10.74 7.70
N GLY A 59 5.19 9.77 7.73
CA GLY A 59 5.88 9.33 6.51
C GLY A 59 4.95 8.70 5.48
N ILE A 60 3.93 7.97 5.94
CA ILE A 60 2.88 7.40 5.09
C ILE A 60 2.00 8.51 4.50
N GLU A 61 1.44 9.37 5.36
CA GLU A 61 0.50 10.43 4.97
C GLU A 61 1.08 11.44 3.98
N ASN A 62 2.41 11.65 4.00
CA ASN A 62 3.09 12.57 3.10
C ASN A 62 3.80 11.87 1.92
N GLY A 63 3.63 10.56 1.74
CA GLY A 63 4.20 9.82 0.61
C GLY A 63 5.73 9.68 0.65
N PHE A 64 6.34 9.75 1.84
CA PHE A 64 7.79 9.54 2.02
C PHE A 64 8.18 8.05 2.04
N VAL A 65 7.20 7.15 2.01
CA VAL A 65 7.40 5.70 1.95
C VAL A 65 7.20 5.18 0.53
N THR A 66 7.97 4.17 0.16
CA THR A 66 7.84 3.50 -1.15
C THR A 66 6.84 2.34 -1.15
N LYS A 67 6.42 1.90 0.05
CA LYS A 67 5.44 0.83 0.27
C LYS A 67 4.82 0.95 1.66
N ILE A 68 3.57 0.53 1.80
CA ILE A 68 2.88 0.38 3.08
C ILE A 68 2.66 -1.12 3.31
N GLN A 69 3.07 -1.65 4.47
CA GLN A 69 2.83 -3.05 4.82
C GLN A 69 1.34 -3.29 5.06
N ALA A 70 0.83 -4.47 4.72
CA ALA A 70 -0.59 -4.79 4.83
C ALA A 70 -1.11 -4.60 6.27
N ASP A 71 -0.37 -5.07 7.28
CA ASP A 71 -0.76 -4.93 8.68
C ASP A 71 -0.81 -3.46 9.14
N THR A 72 0.16 -2.65 8.69
CA THR A 72 0.18 -1.20 8.96
C THR A 72 -0.99 -0.50 8.29
N LEU A 73 -1.28 -0.87 7.04
CA LEU A 73 -2.41 -0.32 6.29
C LEU A 73 -3.74 -0.69 6.95
N GLU A 74 -3.89 -1.94 7.39
CA GLU A 74 -5.10 -2.39 8.09
C GLU A 74 -5.27 -1.67 9.42
N THR A 75 -4.19 -1.50 10.19
CA THR A 75 -4.20 -0.73 11.45
C THR A 75 -4.72 0.69 11.21
N LEU A 76 -4.19 1.38 10.19
CA LEU A 76 -4.61 2.73 9.84
C LEU A 76 -6.05 2.77 9.29
N ARG A 77 -6.43 1.80 8.46
CA ARG A 77 -7.77 1.70 7.86
C ARG A 77 -8.84 1.52 8.94
N VAL A 78 -8.61 0.65 9.92
CA VAL A 78 -9.54 0.41 11.03
C VAL A 78 -9.61 1.64 11.95
N ALA A 79 -8.48 2.29 12.25
CA ALA A 79 -8.48 3.47 13.10
C ALA A 79 -9.18 4.68 12.45
N LEU A 80 -8.93 4.90 11.15
CA LEU A 80 -9.34 6.13 10.46
C LEU A 80 -10.63 5.99 9.66
N GLU A 81 -11.05 4.77 9.32
CA GLU A 81 -12.26 4.47 8.54
C GLU A 81 -12.40 5.39 7.31
N PRO A 82 -11.38 5.44 6.42
CA PRO A 82 -11.38 6.37 5.29
C PRO A 82 -12.55 6.08 4.36
N GLN A 83 -13.33 7.12 4.03
CA GLN A 83 -14.52 6.98 3.18
C GLN A 83 -14.15 7.06 1.70
N ASN A 84 -14.69 6.14 0.90
CA ASN A 84 -14.64 6.20 -0.55
C ASN A 84 -15.69 7.23 -1.03
N PRO A 85 -15.27 8.33 -1.71
CA PRO A 85 -16.20 9.36 -2.14
C PRO A 85 -17.16 8.91 -3.24
N GLU A 86 -16.84 7.83 -3.96
CA GLU A 86 -17.68 7.30 -5.04
C GLU A 86 -18.82 6.42 -4.49
N THR A 87 -18.55 5.63 -3.45
CA THR A 87 -19.51 4.67 -2.90
C THR A 87 -20.14 5.12 -1.59
N GLY A 88 -19.52 6.09 -0.89
CA GLY A 88 -19.90 6.51 0.46
C GLY A 88 -19.61 5.45 1.53
N GLN A 89 -18.87 4.39 1.21
CA GLN A 89 -18.49 3.32 2.13
C GLN A 89 -17.03 3.47 2.57
N THR A 90 -16.69 2.92 3.73
CA THR A 90 -15.30 2.82 4.16
C THR A 90 -14.49 1.97 3.18
N TYR A 91 -13.34 2.47 2.73
CA TYR A 91 -12.42 1.67 1.92
C TYR A 91 -12.06 0.36 2.62
N THR A 92 -12.08 -0.72 1.86
CA THR A 92 -11.56 -2.02 2.27
C THR A 92 -10.04 -2.05 2.15
N LEU A 93 -9.40 -3.00 2.84
CA LEU A 93 -7.96 -3.21 2.71
C LEU A 93 -7.55 -3.50 1.27
N GLY A 94 -8.36 -4.32 0.57
CA GLY A 94 -8.10 -4.71 -0.81
C GLY A 94 -8.14 -3.54 -1.78
N GLU A 95 -9.08 -2.60 -1.62
CA GLU A 95 -9.15 -1.39 -2.45
C GLU A 95 -7.93 -0.50 -2.22
N LEU A 96 -7.59 -0.22 -0.95
CA LEU A 96 -6.39 0.59 -0.65
C LEU A 96 -5.12 -0.08 -1.18
N TYR A 97 -5.00 -1.40 -1.05
CA TYR A 97 -3.85 -2.13 -1.57
C TYR A 97 -3.81 -2.12 -3.10
N GLY A 98 -4.97 -2.28 -3.75
CA GLY A 98 -5.12 -2.22 -5.20
C GLY A 98 -4.71 -0.87 -5.77
N LEU A 99 -5.02 0.23 -5.07
CA LEU A 99 -4.59 1.58 -5.48
C LEU A 99 -3.07 1.75 -5.49
N MET A 100 -2.33 0.99 -4.66
CA MET A 100 -0.87 1.05 -4.61
C MET A 100 -0.18 0.14 -5.63
N LEU A 101 -0.91 -0.73 -6.33
CA LEU A 101 -0.34 -1.74 -7.21
C LEU A 101 -0.58 -1.42 -8.68
N VAL A 102 0.45 -1.64 -9.49
CA VAL A 102 0.35 -1.63 -10.96
C VAL A 102 0.84 -2.96 -11.51
N ARG A 103 0.23 -3.41 -12.61
CA ARG A 103 0.67 -4.61 -13.32
C ARG A 103 1.93 -4.27 -14.12
N GLU A 104 2.94 -5.13 -14.09
CA GLU A 104 4.21 -4.87 -14.79
C GLU A 104 4.06 -4.80 -16.33
N GLU A 105 3.01 -5.37 -16.91
CA GLU A 105 2.69 -5.25 -18.34
C GLU A 105 2.43 -3.78 -18.75
N ASP A 106 1.93 -2.96 -17.83
CA ASP A 106 1.63 -1.54 -18.05
C ASP A 106 2.89 -0.65 -17.99
N SER A 107 4.03 -1.21 -17.58
CA SER A 107 5.29 -0.46 -17.39
C SER A 107 6.13 -0.33 -18.67
N ASN A 108 5.72 -0.94 -19.79
CA ASN A 108 6.51 -0.97 -21.03
C ASN A 108 6.10 0.10 -22.08
N THR A 109 5.19 1.02 -21.77
CA THR A 109 4.67 2.02 -22.73
C THR A 109 5.39 3.38 -22.71
N THR A 110 6.38 3.60 -21.83
CA THR A 110 7.13 4.88 -21.74
C THR A 110 8.64 4.74 -21.89
N LYS A 111 9.11 3.78 -22.70
CA LYS A 111 10.43 3.86 -23.35
C LYS A 111 10.27 3.96 -24.85
N GLY A 112 9.85 5.13 -25.33
CA GLY A 112 9.73 5.39 -26.75
C GLY A 112 9.66 6.87 -27.10
N LYS A 113 10.75 7.36 -27.71
CA LYS A 113 10.90 8.59 -28.54
C LYS A 113 10.98 9.91 -27.75
N LYS A 114 12.00 10.75 -27.87
CA LYS A 114 13.03 10.96 -28.91
C LYS A 114 14.39 11.20 -28.26
#